data_AF-A0A7J6JD38-F1
#
_entry.id   AF-A0A7J6JD38-F1
#
_cell.length_a   1.000
_cell.length_b   1.000
_cell.length_c   1.000
_cell.angle_alpha   90.00
_cell.angle_beta   90.00
_cell.angle_gamma   90.00
#
_symmetry.space_group_name_H-M   'P 1'
#
loop_
_entity.id
_entity.type
_entity.pdbx_description
1 polymer ?
#
loop_
_entity_poly.entity_id
_entity_poly.type
_entity_poly.pdbx_seq_one_letter_code
_entity_poly.pdbx_strand_id
1 'polypeptide(L)'
;MVVSSRKADFPIQSHDRIVGAFSFEGDQRHEASGQLSDLLTEIRDVPGFDRFLLAGTEMQMREAAAGGPIIIINVGAHRRDALVIDQKGIRALELSGLSIEDIHSRSNTLDSVKTLEWLWDVAVGPILDFLGFTGTPGEGMPWPRVWWIPTGALVRFPLHAAGYHLRRNSDTAMDRVISSYSSSVKAITNARRQRLLVDGDPESGSNAILVSMSETPKHSSLQHAKREIDEVSKICSSMGLPFEHPENNNRDVLNALDNCKIFHFAGHGGTHPTDPLKSLLLLKDYDSFPLTVGSLLDKNLQSKRPFLAYLSACGTGEIKDKNSVDESIHLTSAFQLAGFQHVVGTLWSVDDAVCVDVARATYEAIQEHGFKDTSGSTTLANMTIIEIEVIFDFVCAWCYIGKRKLDHAISLYQKTYPGGKKDTFSITWKPYYLHYNPHPHSVDKSEVAKVRLSGMSPERQAALTLRMEQIGRSVGVNFKWGGKIGPDTRDAHRLVRLSRSEDASVQSTWIDGLFAAYHKLEQDISDIEILQNVATGAGMSGVDVEKFLHSTTGLDEVNEEEMNTRELAAGSGVPTFIIQRVHRLDGAHDPLDFYEAFVKVKEADTTHNI
;
A
#
# COMPACT_ATOMS: atom_id res chain seq x y z
N MET A 1 45.14 -49.52 -55.26
CA MET A 1 45.30 -48.93 -53.92
C MET A 1 44.14 -49.44 -53.07
N VAL A 2 44.26 -50.58 -52.39
CA VAL A 2 44.89 -50.81 -51.06
C VAL A 2 44.10 -50.14 -49.91
N VAL A 3 43.28 -50.97 -49.21
CA VAL A 3 43.18 -51.15 -47.72
C VAL A 3 42.67 -49.92 -46.89
N SER A 4 41.91 -49.96 -45.78
CA SER A 4 41.13 -50.91 -44.95
C SER A 4 40.68 -50.15 -43.68
N SER A 5 39.53 -50.53 -43.09
CA SER A 5 39.14 -50.40 -41.66
C SER A 5 38.93 -48.99 -41.07
N ARG A 6 37.94 -48.72 -40.20
CA ARG A 6 37.45 -49.52 -39.05
C ARG A 6 35.95 -49.34 -38.81
N LYS A 7 35.31 -50.45 -38.41
CA LYS A 7 34.05 -50.51 -37.66
C LYS A 7 34.23 -49.95 -36.24
N ALA A 8 33.18 -49.34 -35.71
CA ALA A 8 32.82 -49.45 -34.31
C ALA A 8 31.32 -49.77 -34.25
N ASP A 9 31.01 -51.00 -33.84
CA ASP A 9 29.65 -51.46 -33.52
C ASP A 9 29.20 -50.82 -32.19
N PHE A 10 28.00 -50.23 -32.18
CA PHE A 10 27.22 -50.02 -30.94
C PHE A 10 25.82 -50.60 -31.15
N PRO A 11 25.24 -51.31 -30.15
CA PRO A 11 24.01 -52.08 -30.35
C PRO A 11 22.79 -51.16 -30.35
N ILE A 12 21.96 -51.27 -31.39
CA ILE A 12 20.59 -50.76 -31.39
C ILE A 12 19.75 -51.71 -30.54
N GLN A 13 19.59 -51.40 -29.26
CA GLN A 13 18.49 -51.90 -28.43
C GLN A 13 17.94 -50.74 -27.61
N SER A 14 16.67 -50.39 -27.84
CA SER A 14 15.72 -49.69 -26.92
C SER A 14 14.81 -48.63 -27.57
N HIS A 15 14.44 -48.73 -28.85
CA HIS A 15 13.35 -47.89 -29.39
C HIS A 15 11.93 -48.37 -29.00
N ASP A 16 11.75 -49.64 -28.60
CA ASP A 16 10.40 -50.17 -28.25
C ASP A 16 9.97 -49.96 -26.79
N ARG A 17 10.86 -49.54 -25.89
CA ARG A 17 10.50 -49.32 -24.47
C ARG A 17 9.98 -47.92 -24.16
N ILE A 18 10.24 -46.93 -25.02
CA ILE A 18 9.83 -45.54 -24.79
C ILE A 18 8.40 -45.31 -25.28
N VAL A 19 7.97 -45.99 -26.35
CA VAL A 19 6.60 -45.86 -26.88
C VAL A 19 5.55 -46.51 -25.96
N GLY A 20 5.90 -47.62 -25.30
CA GLY A 20 4.99 -48.33 -24.38
C GLY A 20 4.77 -47.64 -23.02
N ALA A 21 5.70 -46.79 -22.57
CA ALA A 21 5.54 -46.04 -21.31
C ALA A 21 4.60 -44.85 -21.46
N PHE A 22 4.63 -44.16 -22.61
CA PHE A 22 3.70 -43.08 -22.93
C PHE A 22 2.26 -43.57 -23.20
N SER A 23 2.09 -44.77 -23.77
CA SER A 23 0.75 -45.35 -23.98
C SER A 23 0.10 -45.80 -22.66
N PHE A 24 0.88 -46.32 -21.71
CA PHE A 24 0.37 -46.82 -20.43
C PHE A 24 -0.13 -45.71 -19.49
N GLU A 25 0.54 -44.55 -19.46
CA GLU A 25 0.05 -43.37 -18.71
C GLU A 25 -1.19 -42.73 -19.34
N GLY A 26 -1.30 -42.76 -20.68
CA GLY A 26 -2.48 -42.29 -21.41
C GLY A 26 -3.71 -43.14 -21.12
N ASP A 27 -3.54 -44.47 -21.12
CA ASP A 27 -4.61 -45.43 -20.81
C ASP A 27 -5.09 -45.31 -19.35
N GLN A 28 -4.17 -45.15 -18.39
CA GLN A 28 -4.54 -44.92 -16.98
C GLN A 28 -5.29 -43.61 -16.75
N ARG A 29 -4.88 -42.51 -17.41
CA ARG A 29 -5.61 -41.23 -17.31
C ARG A 29 -7.00 -41.33 -17.94
N HIS A 30 -7.12 -42.04 -19.06
CA HIS A 30 -8.40 -42.26 -19.72
C HIS A 30 -9.34 -43.12 -18.85
N GLU A 31 -8.83 -44.20 -18.28
CA GLU A 31 -9.59 -45.07 -17.37
C GLU A 31 -10.02 -44.32 -16.10
N ALA A 32 -9.12 -43.57 -15.46
CA ALA A 32 -9.44 -42.74 -14.30
C ALA A 32 -10.48 -41.64 -14.62
N SER A 33 -10.40 -41.04 -15.82
CA SER A 33 -11.41 -40.07 -16.28
C SER A 33 -12.77 -40.73 -16.50
N GLY A 34 -12.81 -41.97 -17.00
CA GLY A 34 -14.03 -42.77 -17.14
C GLY A 34 -14.65 -43.07 -15.79
N GLN A 35 -13.85 -43.63 -14.85
CA GLN A 35 -14.28 -43.91 -13.48
C GLN A 35 -14.81 -42.67 -12.76
N LEU A 36 -14.17 -41.51 -12.94
CA LEU A 36 -14.65 -40.24 -12.41
C LEU A 36 -16.00 -39.84 -13.03
N SER A 37 -16.16 -39.99 -14.34
CA SER A 37 -17.42 -39.66 -15.02
C SER A 37 -18.59 -40.54 -14.54
N ASP A 38 -18.33 -41.83 -14.34
CA ASP A 38 -19.32 -42.79 -13.82
C ASP A 38 -19.70 -42.45 -12.38
N LEU A 39 -18.70 -42.19 -11.53
CA LEU A 39 -18.92 -41.76 -10.14
C LEU A 39 -19.71 -40.45 -10.05
N LEU A 40 -19.40 -39.47 -10.91
CA LEU A 40 -20.15 -38.21 -10.96
C LEU A 40 -21.60 -38.43 -11.39
N THR A 41 -21.87 -39.43 -12.22
CA THR A 41 -23.23 -39.80 -12.63
C THR A 41 -23.97 -40.45 -11.47
N GLU A 42 -23.34 -41.42 -10.80
CA GLU A 42 -23.91 -42.07 -9.61
C GLU A 42 -24.25 -41.05 -8.51
N ILE A 43 -23.35 -40.10 -8.23
CA ILE A 43 -23.62 -39.05 -7.25
C ILE A 43 -24.83 -38.19 -7.67
N ARG A 44 -24.97 -37.89 -8.98
CA ARG A 44 -26.08 -37.08 -9.48
C ARG A 44 -27.43 -37.78 -9.44
N ASP A 45 -27.46 -39.11 -9.39
CA ASP A 45 -28.68 -39.88 -9.21
C ASP A 45 -29.19 -39.86 -7.75
N VAL A 46 -28.38 -39.39 -6.80
CA VAL A 46 -28.81 -39.21 -5.40
C VAL A 46 -29.71 -37.97 -5.29
N PRO A 47 -30.94 -38.08 -4.73
CA PRO A 47 -31.85 -36.95 -4.58
C PRO A 47 -31.20 -35.74 -3.89
N GLY A 48 -31.25 -34.57 -4.54
CA GLY A 48 -30.61 -33.34 -4.05
C GLY A 48 -29.18 -33.12 -4.56
N PHE A 49 -28.61 -34.08 -5.27
CA PHE A 49 -27.29 -34.00 -5.90
C PHE A 49 -27.35 -33.96 -7.43
N ASP A 50 -28.54 -33.77 -8.01
CA ASP A 50 -28.79 -33.78 -9.47
C ASP A 50 -27.87 -32.86 -10.28
N ARG A 51 -27.32 -31.82 -9.62
CA ARG A 51 -26.38 -30.85 -10.20
C ARG A 51 -24.98 -30.89 -9.60
N PHE A 52 -24.61 -31.98 -8.93
CA PHE A 52 -23.31 -32.12 -8.29
C PHE A 52 -22.17 -31.92 -9.30
N LEU A 53 -21.26 -31.00 -8.98
CA LEU A 53 -20.15 -30.54 -9.83
C LEU A 53 -20.54 -30.09 -11.26
N LEU A 54 -21.82 -29.79 -11.53
CA LEU A 54 -22.22 -29.11 -12.76
C LEU A 54 -21.98 -27.61 -12.64
N ALA A 55 -21.78 -26.96 -13.79
CA ALA A 55 -21.73 -25.50 -13.87
C ALA A 55 -23.03 -24.87 -13.35
N GLY A 56 -22.90 -23.68 -12.77
CA GLY A 56 -24.07 -22.86 -12.41
C GLY A 56 -24.90 -22.54 -13.65
N THR A 57 -26.22 -22.42 -13.48
CA THR A 57 -27.08 -21.96 -14.57
C THR A 57 -26.85 -20.46 -14.83
N GLU A 58 -27.19 -19.97 -16.02
CA GLU A 58 -27.10 -18.54 -16.33
C GLU A 58 -27.88 -17.69 -15.30
N MET A 59 -29.06 -18.16 -14.90
CA MET A 59 -29.86 -17.53 -13.84
C MET A 59 -29.09 -17.41 -12.52
N GLN A 60 -28.44 -18.48 -12.08
CA GLN A 60 -27.62 -18.46 -10.85
C GLN A 60 -26.43 -17.51 -10.98
N MET A 61 -25.79 -17.43 -12.15
CA MET A 61 -24.70 -16.50 -12.39
C MET A 61 -25.17 -15.04 -12.39
N ARG A 62 -26.34 -14.75 -12.96
CA ARG A 62 -26.96 -13.42 -12.92
C ARG A 62 -27.38 -13.00 -11.51
N GLU A 63 -27.92 -13.93 -10.72
CA GLU A 63 -28.18 -13.72 -9.29
C GLU A 63 -26.89 -13.43 -8.52
N ALA A 64 -25.81 -14.15 -8.84
CA ALA A 64 -24.48 -13.88 -8.31
C ALA A 64 -23.90 -12.53 -8.76
N ALA A 65 -24.48 -11.86 -9.77
CA ALA A 65 -24.11 -10.51 -10.18
C ALA A 65 -25.09 -9.40 -9.69
N ALA A 66 -26.04 -9.72 -8.79
CA ALA A 66 -26.95 -8.73 -8.19
C ALA A 66 -26.24 -7.56 -7.46
N GLY A 67 -25.15 -7.83 -6.74
CA GLY A 67 -24.33 -6.82 -6.05
C GLY A 67 -23.21 -6.19 -6.90
N GLY A 68 -23.37 -6.17 -8.23
CA GLY A 68 -22.40 -5.65 -9.20
C GLY A 68 -21.92 -6.69 -10.20
N PRO A 69 -21.48 -6.28 -11.41
CA PRO A 69 -20.94 -7.18 -12.44
C PRO A 69 -19.77 -8.01 -11.93
N ILE A 70 -19.72 -9.27 -12.35
CA ILE A 70 -18.59 -10.18 -12.13
C ILE A 70 -17.79 -10.29 -13.43
N ILE A 71 -16.49 -10.06 -13.34
CA ILE A 71 -15.56 -10.09 -14.46
C ILE A 71 -14.58 -11.23 -14.24
N ILE A 72 -14.66 -12.26 -15.09
CA ILE A 72 -13.67 -13.34 -15.14
C ILE A 72 -12.68 -13.01 -16.26
N ILE A 73 -11.42 -12.79 -15.91
CA ILE A 73 -10.38 -12.48 -16.91
C ILE A 73 -9.62 -13.76 -17.21
N ASN A 74 -9.89 -14.33 -18.39
CA ASN A 74 -9.24 -15.54 -18.87
C ASN A 74 -8.03 -15.18 -19.74
N VAL A 75 -6.88 -15.78 -19.42
CA VAL A 75 -5.65 -15.64 -20.20
C VAL A 75 -5.18 -17.01 -20.67
N GLY A 76 -5.51 -17.37 -21.91
CA GLY A 76 -5.06 -18.59 -22.56
C GLY A 76 -4.20 -18.33 -23.79
N ALA A 77 -3.49 -19.36 -24.26
CA ALA A 77 -2.65 -19.29 -25.47
C ALA A 77 -3.45 -18.90 -26.73
N HIS A 78 -4.74 -19.24 -26.78
CA HIS A 78 -5.59 -19.04 -27.95
C HIS A 78 -6.55 -17.85 -27.84
N ARG A 79 -7.01 -17.49 -26.63
CA ARG A 79 -7.90 -16.34 -26.40
C ARG A 79 -7.59 -15.66 -25.08
N ARG A 80 -7.81 -14.35 -25.06
CA ARG A 80 -7.69 -13.48 -23.90
C ARG A 80 -8.96 -12.65 -23.81
N ASP A 81 -9.83 -13.03 -22.89
CA ASP A 81 -11.20 -12.53 -22.83
C ASP A 81 -11.54 -12.12 -21.40
N ALA A 82 -12.32 -11.04 -21.24
CA ALA A 82 -13.10 -10.78 -20.05
C ALA A 82 -14.52 -11.33 -20.24
N LEU A 83 -14.90 -12.32 -19.44
CA LEU A 83 -16.29 -12.78 -19.33
C LEU A 83 -17.01 -11.88 -18.32
N VAL A 84 -17.91 -11.06 -18.85
CA VAL A 84 -18.75 -10.12 -18.10
C VAL A 84 -20.07 -10.80 -17.76
N ILE A 85 -20.33 -10.97 -16.47
CA ILE A 85 -21.59 -11.50 -15.94
C ILE A 85 -22.29 -10.36 -15.21
N ASP A 86 -23.47 -9.97 -15.70
CA ASP A 86 -24.29 -8.94 -15.08
C ASP A 86 -25.79 -9.24 -15.25
N GLN A 87 -26.65 -8.28 -14.88
CA GLN A 87 -28.09 -8.43 -15.03
C GLN A 87 -28.55 -8.58 -16.49
N LYS A 88 -27.73 -8.19 -17.48
CA LYS A 88 -28.02 -8.32 -18.91
C LYS A 88 -27.65 -9.70 -19.46
N GLY A 89 -26.86 -10.49 -18.74
CA GLY A 89 -26.47 -11.85 -19.11
C GLY A 89 -24.97 -12.08 -19.03
N ILE A 90 -24.49 -13.09 -19.76
CA ILE A 90 -23.06 -13.43 -19.87
C ILE A 90 -22.56 -12.97 -21.23
N ARG A 91 -21.54 -12.10 -21.25
CA ARG A 91 -20.99 -11.50 -22.47
C ARG A 91 -19.47 -11.59 -22.44
N ALA A 92 -18.83 -11.74 -23.60
CA ALA A 92 -17.38 -11.78 -23.70
C ALA A 92 -16.87 -10.48 -24.32
N LEU A 93 -15.79 -9.94 -23.76
CA LEU A 93 -15.00 -8.84 -24.31
C LEU A 93 -13.60 -9.36 -24.61
N GLU A 94 -13.16 -9.27 -25.87
CA GLU A 94 -11.80 -9.63 -26.27
C GLU A 94 -10.81 -8.58 -25.74
N LEU A 95 -9.75 -9.03 -25.08
CA LEU A 95 -8.67 -8.19 -24.54
C LEU A 95 -7.43 -8.30 -25.43
N SER A 96 -7.53 -7.75 -26.64
CA SER A 96 -6.51 -7.93 -27.69
C SER A 96 -5.12 -7.40 -27.32
N GLY A 97 -5.05 -6.40 -26.43
CA GLY A 97 -3.79 -5.82 -25.96
C GLY A 97 -3.09 -6.65 -24.88
N LEU A 98 -3.78 -7.61 -24.26
CA LEU A 98 -3.25 -8.41 -23.16
C LEU A 98 -2.44 -9.58 -23.71
N SER A 99 -1.16 -9.72 -23.33
CA SER A 99 -0.30 -10.83 -23.76
C SER A 99 0.29 -11.60 -22.58
N ILE A 100 0.48 -12.91 -22.75
CA ILE A 100 1.10 -13.78 -21.74
C ILE A 100 2.55 -13.36 -21.49
N GLU A 101 3.28 -12.96 -22.54
CA GLU A 101 4.65 -12.48 -22.43
C GLU A 101 4.74 -11.18 -21.62
N ASP A 102 3.80 -10.25 -21.80
CA ASP A 102 3.75 -9.00 -21.03
C ASP A 102 3.42 -9.27 -19.55
N ILE A 103 2.49 -10.18 -19.28
CA ILE A 103 2.17 -10.60 -17.90
C ILE A 103 3.42 -11.19 -17.22
N HIS A 104 4.15 -12.08 -17.90
CA HIS A 104 5.36 -12.68 -17.33
C HIS A 104 6.48 -11.67 -17.11
N SER A 105 6.73 -10.78 -18.07
CA SER A 105 7.79 -9.77 -17.95
C SER A 105 7.55 -8.77 -16.81
N ARG A 106 6.28 -8.49 -16.48
CA ARG A 106 5.88 -7.53 -15.42
C ARG A 106 5.56 -8.17 -14.08
N SER A 107 5.63 -9.50 -13.98
CA SER A 107 5.32 -10.26 -12.76
C SER A 107 6.22 -9.95 -11.54
N ASN A 108 7.32 -9.20 -11.75
CA ASN A 108 8.27 -8.80 -10.70
C ASN A 108 8.24 -7.28 -10.42
N THR A 109 7.40 -6.51 -11.12
CA THR A 109 7.31 -5.03 -11.00
C THR A 109 5.85 -4.60 -10.88
N LEU A 110 5.10 -5.33 -10.05
CA LEU A 110 3.64 -5.21 -9.93
C LEU A 110 3.18 -3.86 -9.36
N ASP A 111 4.04 -3.24 -8.56
CA ASP A 111 3.89 -1.93 -7.90
C ASP A 111 4.33 -0.74 -8.76
N SER A 112 4.99 -0.98 -9.89
CA SER A 112 5.47 0.12 -10.74
C SER A 112 4.33 0.81 -11.49
N VAL A 113 4.37 2.14 -11.54
CA VAL A 113 3.39 2.97 -12.29
C VAL A 113 3.19 2.47 -13.72
N LYS A 114 4.27 2.08 -14.41
CA LYS A 114 4.22 1.55 -15.77
C LYS A 114 3.41 0.25 -15.89
N THR A 115 3.46 -0.61 -14.87
CA THR A 115 2.64 -1.83 -14.85
C THR A 115 1.17 -1.49 -14.65
N LEU A 116 0.86 -0.51 -13.78
CA LEU A 116 -0.52 -0.07 -13.53
C LEU A 116 -1.15 0.61 -14.76
N GLU A 117 -0.40 1.46 -15.45
CA GLU A 117 -0.82 2.10 -16.71
C GLU A 117 -1.03 1.05 -17.82
N TRP A 118 -0.11 0.09 -17.95
CA TRP A 118 -0.26 -1.01 -18.90
C TRP A 118 -1.50 -1.85 -18.59
N LEU A 119 -1.70 -2.24 -17.32
CA LEU A 119 -2.84 -3.05 -16.89
C LEU A 119 -4.17 -2.34 -17.14
N TRP A 120 -4.17 -1.01 -17.00
CA TRP A 120 -5.29 -0.16 -17.36
C TRP A 120 -5.59 -0.24 -18.85
N ASP A 121 -4.60 0.02 -19.70
CA ASP A 121 -4.80 0.07 -21.16
C ASP A 121 -5.26 -1.26 -21.75
N VAL A 122 -4.72 -2.39 -21.26
CA VAL A 122 -4.94 -3.70 -21.90
C VAL A 122 -6.08 -4.51 -21.31
N ALA A 123 -6.56 -4.16 -20.11
CA ALA A 123 -7.58 -4.93 -19.41
C ALA A 123 -8.60 -4.04 -18.70
N VAL A 124 -8.18 -3.31 -17.66
CA VAL A 124 -9.14 -2.70 -16.72
C VAL A 124 -9.94 -1.57 -17.36
N GLY A 125 -9.28 -0.63 -18.04
CA GLY A 125 -9.95 0.48 -18.75
C GLY A 125 -10.99 -0.02 -19.76
N PRO A 126 -10.61 -0.89 -20.72
CA PRO A 126 -11.56 -1.46 -21.68
C PRO A 126 -12.75 -2.18 -21.04
N ILE A 127 -12.54 -2.89 -19.93
CA ILE A 127 -13.61 -3.57 -19.20
C ILE A 127 -14.56 -2.55 -18.56
N LEU A 128 -14.03 -1.51 -17.90
CA LEU A 128 -14.84 -0.47 -17.27
C LEU A 128 -15.64 0.33 -18.30
N ASP A 129 -15.02 0.66 -19.43
CA ASP A 129 -15.70 1.32 -20.55
C ASP A 129 -16.83 0.45 -21.12
N PHE A 130 -16.60 -0.86 -21.27
CA PHE A 130 -17.63 -1.82 -21.71
C PHE A 130 -18.80 -1.92 -20.73
N LEU A 131 -18.54 -1.76 -19.43
CA LEU A 131 -19.57 -1.70 -18.38
C LEU A 131 -20.30 -0.35 -18.34
N GLY A 132 -19.76 0.68 -18.99
CA GLY A 132 -20.27 2.06 -18.94
C GLY A 132 -19.79 2.85 -17.73
N PHE A 133 -18.76 2.38 -17.03
CA PHE A 133 -18.11 3.10 -15.93
C PHE A 133 -16.96 3.92 -16.51
N THR A 134 -17.30 5.05 -17.14
CA THR A 134 -16.35 5.88 -17.92
C THR A 134 -15.73 7.04 -17.14
N GLY A 135 -16.14 7.24 -15.89
CA GLY A 135 -15.65 8.30 -15.01
C GLY A 135 -16.22 8.12 -13.62
N THR A 136 -15.90 9.06 -12.73
CA THR A 136 -16.35 8.95 -11.35
C THR A 136 -17.86 9.08 -11.23
N PRO A 137 -18.52 8.30 -10.36
CA PRO A 137 -19.91 8.52 -10.01
C PRO A 137 -20.10 9.94 -9.47
N GLY A 138 -21.11 10.66 -9.98
CA GLY A 138 -21.41 12.02 -9.49
C GLY A 138 -21.86 12.06 -8.03
N GLU A 139 -21.79 13.24 -7.43
CA GLU A 139 -22.03 13.46 -6.00
C GLU A 139 -23.36 12.84 -5.50
N GLY A 140 -23.27 12.07 -4.41
CA GLY A 140 -24.42 11.40 -3.78
C GLY A 140 -24.90 10.13 -4.50
N MET A 141 -24.33 9.76 -5.65
CA MET A 141 -24.63 8.50 -6.31
C MET A 141 -23.89 7.33 -5.65
N PRO A 142 -24.52 6.14 -5.56
CA PRO A 142 -23.84 4.97 -5.05
C PRO A 142 -22.72 4.57 -6.01
N TRP A 143 -21.55 4.29 -5.46
CA TRP A 143 -20.42 3.79 -6.23
C TRP A 143 -20.72 2.41 -6.83
N PRO A 144 -20.48 2.20 -8.14
CA PRO A 144 -20.62 0.90 -8.76
C PRO A 144 -19.52 -0.04 -8.25
N ARG A 145 -19.88 -1.30 -8.01
CA ARG A 145 -18.94 -2.35 -7.59
C ARG A 145 -18.65 -3.30 -8.73
N VAL A 146 -17.39 -3.70 -8.87
CA VAL A 146 -16.95 -4.76 -9.80
C VAL A 146 -16.30 -5.89 -9.02
N TRP A 147 -16.68 -7.14 -9.35
CA TRP A 147 -16.09 -8.35 -8.79
C TRP A 147 -15.10 -8.96 -9.78
N TRP A 148 -13.80 -8.85 -9.50
CA TRP A 148 -12.71 -9.40 -10.29
C TRP A 148 -12.43 -10.86 -9.93
N ILE A 149 -12.42 -11.73 -10.94
CA ILE A 149 -11.98 -13.12 -10.87
C ILE A 149 -10.86 -13.30 -11.92
N PRO A 150 -9.62 -12.86 -11.63
CA PRO A 150 -8.49 -13.10 -12.51
C PRO A 150 -8.14 -14.60 -12.57
N THR A 151 -7.53 -15.04 -13.67
CA THR A 151 -6.96 -16.39 -13.79
C THR A 151 -5.48 -16.33 -14.14
N GLY A 152 -4.77 -17.44 -13.90
CA GLY A 152 -3.36 -17.59 -14.20
C GLY A 152 -2.48 -16.57 -13.47
N ALA A 153 -1.42 -16.13 -14.15
CA ALA A 153 -0.48 -15.16 -13.57
C ALA A 153 -1.11 -13.78 -13.27
N LEU A 154 -2.27 -13.44 -13.85
CA LEU A 154 -2.98 -12.19 -13.55
C LEU A 154 -3.54 -12.13 -12.13
N VAL A 155 -3.68 -13.24 -11.43
CA VAL A 155 -4.15 -13.24 -10.03
C VAL A 155 -3.26 -12.38 -9.13
N ARG A 156 -1.99 -12.22 -9.49
CA ARG A 156 -1.01 -11.39 -8.77
C ARG A 156 -1.12 -9.90 -9.07
N PHE A 157 -1.88 -9.49 -10.10
CA PHE A 157 -1.89 -8.11 -10.58
C PHE A 157 -2.95 -7.27 -9.85
N PRO A 158 -2.61 -6.04 -9.44
CA PRO A 158 -3.52 -5.16 -8.72
C PRO A 158 -4.51 -4.48 -9.69
N LEU A 159 -5.46 -5.25 -10.24
CA LEU A 159 -6.53 -4.74 -11.12
C LEU A 159 -7.25 -3.51 -10.52
N HIS A 160 -7.46 -3.49 -9.21
CA HIS A 160 -8.07 -2.37 -8.49
C HIS A 160 -7.23 -1.09 -8.52
N ALA A 161 -5.92 -1.17 -8.71
CA ALA A 161 -5.00 -0.04 -8.78
C ALA A 161 -4.56 0.26 -10.23
N ALA A 162 -5.10 -0.42 -11.23
CA ALA A 162 -4.80 -0.11 -12.62
C ALA A 162 -5.26 1.32 -12.94
N GLY A 163 -4.38 2.13 -13.51
CA GLY A 163 -4.73 3.49 -13.91
C GLY A 163 -3.55 4.43 -14.13
N TYR A 164 -3.87 5.61 -14.64
CA TYR A 164 -2.94 6.73 -14.85
C TYR A 164 -2.89 7.67 -13.63
N HIS A 165 -2.31 7.20 -12.53
CA HIS A 165 -2.23 7.94 -11.26
C HIS A 165 -1.47 9.27 -11.32
N LEU A 166 -0.69 9.51 -12.37
CA LEU A 166 0.06 10.76 -12.57
C LEU A 166 -0.69 11.77 -13.46
N ARG A 167 -1.84 11.38 -14.02
CA ARG A 167 -2.69 12.26 -14.84
C ARG A 167 -3.81 12.83 -13.99
N ARG A 168 -4.29 14.02 -14.34
CA ARG A 168 -5.38 14.72 -13.65
C ARG A 168 -6.77 14.28 -14.17
N ASN A 169 -6.94 13.03 -14.54
CA ASN A 169 -8.23 12.49 -15.02
C ASN A 169 -8.59 11.20 -14.27
N SER A 170 -9.88 10.86 -14.26
CA SER A 170 -10.43 9.66 -13.59
C SER A 170 -10.13 8.37 -14.37
N ASP A 171 -8.95 8.26 -15.00
CA ASP A 171 -8.51 7.07 -15.73
C ASP A 171 -7.82 6.08 -14.78
N THR A 172 -8.48 5.79 -13.67
CA THR A 172 -8.07 4.75 -12.73
C THR A 172 -9.27 3.93 -12.30
N ALA A 173 -9.03 2.68 -11.90
CA ALA A 173 -10.10 1.83 -11.37
C ALA A 173 -10.65 2.37 -10.05
N MET A 174 -9.79 2.98 -9.22
CA MET A 174 -10.15 3.54 -7.91
C MET A 174 -11.09 4.74 -8.04
N ASP A 175 -10.95 5.52 -9.11
CA ASP A 175 -11.81 6.68 -9.37
C ASP A 175 -13.15 6.28 -10.02
N ARG A 176 -13.31 5.04 -10.48
CA ARG A 176 -14.51 4.64 -11.25
C ARG A 176 -15.37 3.60 -10.56
N VAL A 177 -14.77 2.68 -9.81
CA VAL A 177 -15.47 1.53 -9.23
C VAL A 177 -14.90 1.10 -7.89
N ILE A 178 -15.78 0.56 -7.04
CA ILE A 178 -15.35 -0.27 -5.92
C ILE A 178 -14.91 -1.63 -6.48
N SER A 179 -13.62 -1.92 -6.39
CA SER A 179 -13.06 -3.21 -6.80
C SER A 179 -13.14 -4.24 -5.68
N SER A 180 -13.60 -5.45 -6.00
CA SER A 180 -13.66 -6.59 -5.08
C SER A 180 -13.16 -7.84 -5.76
N TYR A 181 -12.51 -8.74 -5.04
CA TYR A 181 -11.96 -9.96 -5.60
C TYR A 181 -12.73 -11.18 -5.11
N SER A 182 -12.79 -12.21 -5.95
CA SER A 182 -13.28 -13.53 -5.53
C SER A 182 -12.55 -14.63 -6.30
N SER A 183 -12.48 -15.83 -5.72
CA SER A 183 -11.86 -17.00 -6.36
C SER A 183 -12.77 -17.64 -7.42
N SER A 184 -14.09 -17.46 -7.32
CA SER A 184 -15.04 -18.03 -8.28
C SER A 184 -16.44 -17.43 -8.17
N VAL A 185 -17.23 -17.54 -9.24
CA VAL A 185 -18.66 -17.20 -9.22
C VAL A 185 -19.41 -18.04 -8.16
N LYS A 186 -18.97 -19.28 -7.93
CA LYS A 186 -19.54 -20.16 -6.92
C LYS A 186 -19.29 -19.65 -5.50
N ALA A 187 -18.11 -19.10 -5.22
CA ALA A 187 -17.81 -18.47 -3.93
C ALA A 187 -18.74 -17.26 -3.66
N ILE A 188 -18.94 -16.39 -4.66
CA ILE A 188 -19.90 -15.27 -4.57
C ILE A 188 -21.33 -15.79 -4.35
N THR A 189 -21.74 -16.81 -5.10
CA THR A 189 -23.08 -17.41 -5.00
C THR A 189 -23.33 -17.99 -3.61
N ASN A 190 -22.36 -18.74 -3.08
CA ASN A 190 -22.45 -19.34 -1.75
C ASN A 190 -22.54 -18.28 -0.65
N ALA A 191 -21.70 -17.25 -0.70
CA ALA A 191 -21.73 -16.14 0.25
C ALA A 191 -23.11 -15.44 0.28
N ARG A 192 -23.72 -15.24 -0.90
CA ARG A 192 -25.05 -14.62 -1.01
C ARG A 192 -26.20 -15.54 -0.60
N ARG A 193 -26.16 -16.81 -0.99
CA ARG A 193 -27.17 -17.80 -0.56
C ARG A 193 -27.19 -17.95 0.94
N GLN A 194 -26.03 -18.00 1.57
CA GLN A 194 -25.94 -18.04 3.03
C GLN A 194 -26.70 -16.84 3.62
N ARG A 195 -26.49 -15.62 3.12
CA ARG A 195 -27.22 -14.44 3.59
C ARG A 195 -28.75 -14.55 3.47
N LEU A 196 -29.27 -15.16 2.42
CA LEU A 196 -30.72 -15.30 2.19
C LEU A 196 -31.39 -16.39 3.04
N LEU A 197 -30.64 -17.38 3.54
CA LEU A 197 -31.18 -18.53 4.27
C LEU A 197 -31.49 -18.26 5.75
N VAL A 198 -31.24 -17.05 6.27
CA VAL A 198 -31.47 -16.69 7.68
C VAL A 198 -32.20 -15.34 7.75
N ASP A 199 -33.52 -15.37 7.94
CA ASP A 199 -34.30 -14.20 8.37
C ASP A 199 -34.03 -13.98 9.87
N GLY A 200 -33.22 -12.98 10.19
CA GLY A 200 -32.78 -12.65 11.55
C GLY A 200 -31.33 -12.19 11.54
N ASP A 201 -30.99 -11.21 12.39
CA ASP A 201 -29.58 -10.86 12.63
C ASP A 201 -28.89 -12.15 13.10
N PRO A 202 -27.96 -12.75 12.33
CA PRO A 202 -27.33 -13.97 12.76
C PRO A 202 -26.71 -13.72 14.13
N GLU A 203 -26.58 -14.76 14.96
CA GLU A 203 -25.54 -14.77 16.00
C GLU A 203 -24.16 -14.76 15.29
N SER A 204 -23.87 -13.70 14.54
CA SER A 204 -22.52 -13.26 14.25
C SER A 204 -21.82 -13.23 15.59
N GLY A 205 -20.57 -13.71 15.62
CA GLY A 205 -19.76 -13.59 16.83
C GLY A 205 -19.87 -12.18 17.42
N SER A 206 -19.77 -12.05 18.73
CA SER A 206 -19.99 -10.78 19.42
C SER A 206 -18.73 -9.94 19.51
N ASN A 207 -17.55 -10.54 19.27
CA ASN A 207 -16.28 -9.95 19.67
C ASN A 207 -15.36 -9.60 18.50
N ALA A 208 -14.62 -8.51 18.62
CA ALA A 208 -13.42 -8.28 17.83
C ALA A 208 -12.23 -9.03 18.44
N ILE A 209 -11.55 -9.85 17.64
CA ILE A 209 -10.34 -10.57 18.02
C ILE A 209 -9.17 -9.76 17.48
N LEU A 210 -8.37 -9.17 18.38
CA LEU A 210 -7.34 -8.21 18.03
C LEU A 210 -5.95 -8.78 18.37
N VAL A 211 -5.18 -9.16 17.35
CA VAL A 211 -3.87 -9.80 17.49
C VAL A 211 -2.77 -8.84 17.02
N SER A 212 -1.86 -8.49 17.93
CA SER A 212 -0.66 -7.67 17.64
C SER A 212 0.61 -8.50 17.78
N MET A 213 1.39 -8.62 16.70
CA MET A 213 2.69 -9.28 16.66
C MET A 213 3.81 -8.26 16.43
N SER A 214 4.12 -7.45 17.44
CA SER A 214 5.26 -6.52 17.38
C SER A 214 6.61 -7.24 17.35
N GLU A 215 6.73 -8.32 18.12
CA GLU A 215 7.92 -9.16 18.17
C GLU A 215 7.58 -10.57 17.69
N THR A 216 8.20 -11.00 16.60
CA THR A 216 8.04 -12.34 16.02
C THR A 216 9.38 -13.05 15.98
N PRO A 217 9.51 -14.28 16.52
CA PRO A 217 10.79 -14.99 16.56
C PRO A 217 11.44 -15.11 15.18
N LYS A 218 12.71 -14.74 15.04
CA LYS A 218 13.51 -14.76 13.79
C LYS A 218 13.08 -13.75 12.71
N HIS A 219 12.20 -12.81 13.03
CA HIS A 219 11.76 -11.75 12.12
C HIS A 219 12.07 -10.36 12.70
N SER A 220 12.05 -9.34 11.85
CA SER A 220 12.21 -7.95 12.28
C SER A 220 11.03 -7.50 13.14
N SER A 221 11.30 -6.62 14.10
CA SER A 221 10.26 -6.00 14.93
C SER A 221 9.35 -5.12 14.06
N LEU A 222 8.05 -5.13 14.36
CA LEU A 222 7.04 -4.23 13.80
C LEU A 222 6.65 -3.23 14.87
N GLN A 223 7.21 -2.02 14.76
CA GLN A 223 7.13 -1.00 15.80
C GLN A 223 5.72 -0.43 15.95
N HIS A 224 4.93 -0.44 14.87
CA HIS A 224 3.59 0.16 14.84
C HIS A 224 2.44 -0.85 14.98
N ALA A 225 2.70 -2.16 14.94
CA ALA A 225 1.64 -3.18 15.08
C ALA A 225 0.82 -3.03 16.37
N LYS A 226 1.47 -2.69 17.49
CA LYS A 226 0.79 -2.42 18.75
C LYS A 226 -0.05 -1.15 18.68
N ARG A 227 0.48 -0.10 18.08
CA ARG A 227 -0.22 1.17 17.88
C ARG A 227 -1.46 1.00 17.00
N GLU A 228 -1.37 0.20 15.95
CA GLU A 228 -2.52 -0.15 15.09
C GLU A 228 -3.65 -0.78 15.92
N ILE A 229 -3.33 -1.82 16.71
CA ILE A 229 -4.31 -2.47 17.58
C ILE A 229 -4.86 -1.53 18.67
N ASP A 230 -4.02 -0.66 19.24
CA ASP A 230 -4.44 0.33 20.23
C ASP A 230 -5.44 1.34 19.63
N GLU A 231 -5.26 1.78 18.38
CA GLU A 231 -6.22 2.65 17.68
C GLU A 231 -7.52 1.91 17.35
N VAL A 232 -7.42 0.68 16.83
CA VAL A 232 -8.58 -0.16 16.49
C VAL A 232 -9.41 -0.48 17.74
N SER A 233 -8.77 -0.81 18.86
CA SER A 233 -9.47 -1.11 20.13
C SER A 233 -10.26 0.07 20.68
N LYS A 234 -9.75 1.31 20.53
CA LYS A 234 -10.48 2.54 20.89
C LYS A 234 -11.74 2.69 20.05
N ILE A 235 -11.65 2.46 18.73
CA ILE A 235 -12.81 2.55 17.84
C ILE A 235 -13.82 1.44 18.18
N CYS A 236 -13.38 0.19 18.36
CA CYS A 236 -14.24 -0.91 18.82
C CYS A 236 -14.99 -0.58 20.10
N SER A 237 -14.30 -0.01 21.11
CA SER A 237 -14.91 0.45 22.35
C SER A 237 -16.00 1.49 22.10
N SER A 238 -15.72 2.47 21.23
CA SER A 238 -16.67 3.53 20.88
C SER A 238 -17.88 3.04 20.08
N MET A 239 -17.75 1.93 19.35
CA MET A 239 -18.85 1.23 18.69
C MET A 239 -19.67 0.35 19.65
N GLY A 240 -19.21 0.16 20.90
CA GLY A 240 -19.79 -0.82 21.81
C GLY A 240 -19.54 -2.27 21.36
N LEU A 241 -18.50 -2.52 20.56
CA LEU A 241 -18.09 -3.86 20.15
C LEU A 241 -17.09 -4.42 21.17
N PRO A 242 -17.44 -5.46 21.95
CA PRO A 242 -16.50 -6.14 22.81
C PRO A 242 -15.29 -6.63 22.02
N PHE A 243 -14.10 -6.60 22.61
CA PHE A 243 -12.91 -7.12 21.97
C PHE A 243 -12.05 -7.92 22.95
N GLU A 244 -11.27 -8.85 22.41
CA GLU A 244 -10.33 -9.67 23.15
C GLU A 244 -8.96 -9.69 22.46
N HIS A 245 -7.92 -9.81 23.28
CA HIS A 245 -6.55 -10.04 22.86
C HIS A 245 -6.18 -11.47 23.25
N PRO A 246 -6.35 -12.46 22.35
CA PRO A 246 -5.90 -13.82 22.65
C PRO A 246 -4.39 -13.83 22.84
N GLU A 247 -3.89 -14.83 23.56
CA GLU A 247 -2.45 -15.09 23.54
C GLU A 247 -2.00 -15.34 22.10
N ASN A 248 -0.85 -14.78 21.73
CA ASN A 248 -0.31 -14.82 20.37
C ASN A 248 0.25 -16.21 20.00
N ASN A 249 -0.52 -17.28 20.23
CA ASN A 249 -0.23 -18.64 19.85
C ASN A 249 -1.39 -19.23 19.04
N ASN A 250 -1.10 -20.24 18.23
CA ASN A 250 -2.06 -20.81 17.29
C ASN A 250 -3.37 -21.25 17.96
N ARG A 251 -3.26 -22.02 19.04
CA ARG A 251 -4.42 -22.61 19.72
C ARG A 251 -5.39 -21.54 20.21
N ASP A 252 -4.86 -20.53 20.90
CA ASP A 252 -5.71 -19.52 21.53
C ASP A 252 -6.31 -18.56 20.48
N VAL A 253 -5.57 -18.24 19.41
CA VAL A 253 -6.11 -17.49 18.26
C VAL A 253 -7.22 -18.29 17.55
N LEU A 254 -7.00 -19.58 17.24
CA LEU A 254 -8.03 -20.40 16.60
C LEU A 254 -9.28 -20.56 17.46
N ASN A 255 -9.13 -20.68 18.78
CA ASN A 255 -10.28 -20.76 19.69
C ASN A 255 -11.07 -19.43 19.74
N ALA A 256 -10.37 -18.30 19.75
CA ALA A 256 -10.99 -16.97 19.70
C ALA A 256 -11.84 -16.75 18.44
N LEU A 257 -11.48 -17.37 17.32
CA LEU A 257 -12.23 -17.27 16.06
C LEU A 257 -13.66 -17.85 16.14
N ASP A 258 -13.98 -18.72 17.11
CA ASP A 258 -15.31 -19.35 17.21
C ASP A 258 -16.44 -18.35 17.50
N ASN A 259 -16.15 -17.25 18.20
CA ASN A 259 -17.11 -16.18 18.54
C ASN A 259 -16.70 -14.82 17.96
N CYS A 260 -15.94 -14.84 16.87
CA CYS A 260 -15.44 -13.66 16.20
C CYS A 260 -16.52 -12.96 15.35
N LYS A 261 -16.65 -11.64 15.52
CA LYS A 261 -17.28 -10.72 14.56
C LYS A 261 -16.26 -10.16 13.58
N ILE A 262 -15.14 -9.70 14.15
CA ILE A 262 -14.04 -9.09 13.42
C ILE A 262 -12.77 -9.77 13.88
N PHE A 263 -11.93 -10.20 12.95
CA PHE A 263 -10.57 -10.65 13.22
C PHE A 263 -9.62 -9.61 12.67
N HIS A 264 -8.81 -9.00 13.53
CA HIS A 264 -7.77 -8.07 13.13
C HIS A 264 -6.42 -8.66 13.50
N PHE A 265 -5.54 -8.81 12.51
CA PHE A 265 -4.18 -9.28 12.70
C PHE A 265 -3.20 -8.23 12.19
N ALA A 266 -2.37 -7.69 13.08
CA ALA A 266 -1.24 -6.83 12.76
C ALA A 266 0.06 -7.57 13.04
N GLY A 267 0.80 -7.96 12.00
CA GLY A 267 1.94 -8.86 12.15
C GLY A 267 2.61 -9.30 10.85
N HIS A 268 3.45 -10.33 10.94
CA HIS A 268 4.08 -10.93 9.75
C HIS A 268 3.19 -12.03 9.15
N GLY A 269 3.15 -12.07 7.83
CA GLY A 269 2.56 -13.15 7.03
C GLY A 269 3.64 -13.88 6.24
N GLY A 270 3.40 -15.15 5.94
CA GLY A 270 4.33 -15.99 5.18
C GLY A 270 3.62 -16.73 4.06
N THR A 271 4.03 -16.49 2.82
CA THR A 271 3.55 -17.25 1.65
C THR A 271 4.50 -18.40 1.36
N HIS A 272 3.99 -19.63 1.40
CA HIS A 272 4.77 -20.81 1.09
C HIS A 272 4.98 -20.92 -0.44
N PRO A 273 6.21 -21.20 -0.93
CA PRO A 273 6.55 -21.03 -2.34
C PRO A 273 5.90 -22.05 -3.29
N THR A 274 5.47 -23.21 -2.81
CA THR A 274 4.97 -24.32 -3.65
C THR A 274 3.71 -25.01 -3.12
N ASP A 275 3.21 -24.59 -1.96
CA ASP A 275 2.07 -25.25 -1.30
C ASP A 275 1.25 -24.18 -0.60
N PRO A 276 0.23 -23.63 -1.28
CA PRO A 276 -0.55 -22.51 -0.75
C PRO A 276 -1.20 -22.80 0.61
N LEU A 277 -1.55 -24.07 0.90
CA LEU A 277 -2.15 -24.48 2.16
C LEU A 277 -1.21 -24.33 3.36
N LYS A 278 0.10 -24.25 3.12
CA LYS A 278 1.12 -24.00 4.15
C LYS A 278 1.45 -22.53 4.36
N SER A 279 0.86 -21.62 3.58
CA SER A 279 0.97 -20.19 3.85
C SER A 279 0.35 -19.87 5.22
N LEU A 280 0.92 -18.94 5.98
CA LEU A 280 0.64 -18.79 7.40
C LEU A 280 0.66 -17.35 7.90
N LEU A 281 -0.04 -17.10 9.01
CA LEU A 281 0.19 -15.95 9.87
C LEU A 281 1.22 -16.33 10.93
N LEU A 282 2.24 -15.49 11.13
CA LEU A 282 3.33 -15.79 12.04
C LEU A 282 2.97 -15.36 13.47
N LEU A 283 2.53 -16.34 14.27
CA LEU A 283 2.31 -16.23 15.71
C LEU A 283 3.59 -16.61 16.49
N LYS A 284 3.62 -16.48 17.82
CA LYS A 284 4.82 -16.79 18.63
C LYS A 284 5.31 -18.23 18.47
N ASP A 285 4.40 -19.17 18.24
CA ASP A 285 4.65 -20.62 18.13
C ASP A 285 4.67 -21.12 16.68
N TYR A 286 4.79 -20.25 15.68
CA TYR A 286 4.67 -20.60 14.27
C TYR A 286 5.63 -21.72 13.82
N ASP A 287 6.83 -21.80 14.42
CA ASP A 287 7.82 -22.84 14.11
C ASP A 287 7.34 -24.26 14.47
N SER A 288 6.49 -24.38 15.50
CA SER A 288 6.02 -25.67 16.05
C SER A 288 4.56 -25.94 15.71
N PHE A 289 3.73 -24.89 15.71
CA PHE A 289 2.28 -24.93 15.50
C PHE A 289 1.86 -23.78 14.57
N PRO A 290 2.14 -23.86 13.26
CA PRO A 290 1.83 -22.77 12.33
C PRO A 290 0.33 -22.57 12.13
N LEU A 291 -0.15 -21.32 12.20
CA LEU A 291 -1.53 -20.97 11.80
C LEU A 291 -1.57 -20.85 10.28
N THR A 292 -1.84 -21.96 9.61
CA THR A 292 -1.80 -22.07 8.14
C THR A 292 -3.17 -21.87 7.50
N VAL A 293 -3.15 -21.57 6.20
CA VAL A 293 -4.34 -21.63 5.34
C VAL A 293 -5.10 -22.94 5.50
N GLY A 294 -4.41 -24.09 5.51
CA GLY A 294 -5.05 -25.40 5.71
C GLY A 294 -5.82 -25.47 7.03
N SER A 295 -5.18 -25.06 8.14
CA SER A 295 -5.84 -25.06 9.45
C SER A 295 -7.04 -24.10 9.54
N LEU A 296 -7.01 -22.99 8.79
CA LEU A 296 -8.14 -22.04 8.71
C LEU A 296 -9.32 -22.62 7.91
N LEU A 297 -9.04 -23.34 6.82
CA LEU A 297 -10.08 -24.01 6.03
C LEU A 297 -10.78 -25.12 6.83
N ASP A 298 -10.05 -25.84 7.68
CA ASP A 298 -10.60 -26.86 8.57
C ASP A 298 -11.50 -26.29 9.68
N LYS A 299 -11.32 -25.02 10.05
CA LYS A 299 -12.05 -24.36 11.15
C LYS A 299 -13.54 -24.16 10.86
N ASN A 300 -13.94 -24.07 9.59
CA ASN A 300 -15.32 -23.88 9.11
C ASN A 300 -16.17 -22.89 9.95
N LEU A 301 -15.95 -21.60 9.72
CA LEU A 301 -16.66 -20.49 10.37
C LEU A 301 -17.98 -20.09 9.66
N GLN A 302 -18.41 -20.86 8.66
CA GLN A 302 -19.57 -20.52 7.80
C GLN A 302 -20.91 -20.48 8.55
N SER A 303 -21.00 -21.19 9.69
CA SER A 303 -22.18 -21.17 10.56
C SER A 303 -22.33 -19.86 11.33
N LYS A 304 -21.20 -19.21 11.68
CA LYS A 304 -21.15 -17.97 12.47
C LYS A 304 -20.97 -16.71 11.62
N ARG A 305 -20.45 -16.84 10.39
CA ARG A 305 -20.37 -15.76 9.39
C ARG A 305 -19.72 -14.47 9.92
N PRO A 306 -18.49 -14.55 10.44
CA PRO A 306 -17.79 -13.37 10.91
C PRO A 306 -17.75 -12.30 9.81
N PHE A 307 -17.90 -11.05 10.21
CA PHE A 307 -18.08 -9.93 9.29
C PHE A 307 -16.79 -9.59 8.53
N LEU A 308 -15.68 -9.39 9.24
CA LEU A 308 -14.43 -8.87 8.66
C LEU A 308 -13.20 -9.60 9.19
N ALA A 309 -12.35 -10.07 8.29
CA ALA A 309 -10.94 -10.35 8.59
C ALA A 309 -10.07 -9.23 8.01
N TYR A 310 -9.39 -8.48 8.87
CA TYR A 310 -8.45 -7.43 8.49
C TYR A 310 -7.03 -7.93 8.76
N LEU A 311 -6.28 -8.16 7.68
CA LEU A 311 -4.95 -8.76 7.72
C LEU A 311 -3.91 -7.69 7.39
N SER A 312 -3.49 -6.95 8.41
CA SER A 312 -2.33 -6.04 8.38
C SER A 312 -1.04 -6.84 8.47
N ALA A 313 -0.81 -7.66 7.45
CA ALA A 313 0.38 -8.49 7.34
C ALA A 313 0.84 -8.58 5.89
N CYS A 314 2.15 -8.50 5.69
CA CYS A 314 2.80 -8.47 4.39
C CYS A 314 2.43 -9.70 3.54
N GLY A 315 2.08 -9.48 2.27
CA GLY A 315 1.92 -10.55 1.29
C GLY A 315 0.76 -11.52 1.57
N THR A 316 -0.23 -11.11 2.36
CA THR A 316 -1.41 -11.95 2.69
C THR A 316 -2.30 -12.25 1.48
N GLY A 317 -2.20 -11.45 0.43
CA GLY A 317 -2.76 -11.72 -0.90
C GLY A 317 -1.75 -12.22 -1.95
N GLU A 318 -0.50 -12.49 -1.57
CA GLU A 318 0.55 -12.90 -2.52
C GLU A 318 0.45 -14.41 -2.86
N ILE A 319 0.59 -14.75 -4.14
CA ILE A 319 0.77 -16.14 -4.62
C ILE A 319 2.18 -16.27 -5.20
N LYS A 320 3.00 -17.16 -4.61
CA LYS A 320 4.37 -17.46 -5.07
C LYS A 320 4.48 -18.72 -5.92
N ASP A 321 3.55 -19.65 -5.77
CA ASP A 321 3.56 -20.88 -6.56
C ASP A 321 3.05 -20.62 -7.98
N LYS A 322 3.79 -21.10 -8.98
CA LYS A 322 3.44 -20.95 -10.40
C LYS A 322 2.49 -22.04 -10.89
N ASN A 323 2.37 -23.15 -10.17
CA ASN A 323 1.58 -24.32 -10.59
C ASN A 323 0.14 -24.31 -10.04
N SER A 324 -0.10 -23.66 -8.90
CA SER A 324 -1.44 -23.48 -8.28
C SER A 324 -2.01 -22.06 -8.40
N VAL A 325 -1.52 -21.24 -9.35
CA VAL A 325 -2.03 -19.85 -9.54
C VAL A 325 -3.55 -19.80 -9.79
N ASP A 326 -4.10 -20.80 -10.49
CA ASP A 326 -5.52 -20.89 -10.81
C ASP A 326 -6.39 -21.34 -9.63
N GLU A 327 -5.79 -21.92 -8.58
CA GLU A 327 -6.53 -22.31 -7.37
C GLU A 327 -6.89 -21.08 -6.52
N SER A 328 -6.21 -19.93 -6.73
CA SER A 328 -6.42 -18.66 -6.02
C SER A 328 -6.46 -18.82 -4.49
N ILE A 329 -5.72 -19.78 -3.94
CA ILE A 329 -5.63 -20.02 -2.51
C ILE A 329 -4.48 -19.16 -1.95
N HIS A 330 -4.81 -18.19 -1.11
CA HIS A 330 -3.89 -17.35 -0.34
C HIS A 330 -4.59 -16.98 0.98
N LEU A 331 -3.91 -16.32 1.92
CA LEU A 331 -4.48 -16.06 3.24
C LEU A 331 -5.82 -15.31 3.14
N THR A 332 -5.92 -14.26 2.33
CA THR A 332 -7.20 -13.52 2.22
C THR A 332 -8.35 -14.37 1.65
N SER A 333 -8.11 -15.22 0.63
CA SER A 333 -9.16 -16.12 0.12
C SER A 333 -9.46 -17.28 1.07
N ALA A 334 -8.48 -17.72 1.86
CA ALA A 334 -8.68 -18.74 2.90
C ALA A 334 -9.64 -18.25 3.99
N PHE A 335 -9.49 -17.01 4.47
CA PHE A 335 -10.45 -16.42 5.42
C PHE A 335 -11.86 -16.30 4.82
N GLN A 336 -11.97 -15.95 3.53
CA GLN A 336 -13.26 -15.92 2.83
C GLN A 336 -13.90 -17.31 2.76
N LEU A 337 -13.13 -18.34 2.37
CA LEU A 337 -13.60 -19.72 2.28
C LEU A 337 -13.95 -20.31 3.65
N ALA A 338 -13.20 -19.93 4.69
CA ALA A 338 -13.48 -20.30 6.06
C ALA A 338 -14.82 -19.72 6.55
N GLY A 339 -15.25 -18.56 6.04
CA GLY A 339 -16.61 -18.04 6.28
C GLY A 339 -16.70 -16.53 6.55
N PHE A 340 -15.59 -15.79 6.47
CA PHE A 340 -15.63 -14.33 6.62
C PHE A 340 -16.34 -13.67 5.42
N GLN A 341 -17.22 -12.72 5.70
CA GLN A 341 -17.99 -12.01 4.67
C GLN A 341 -17.12 -11.00 3.90
N HIS A 342 -16.23 -10.33 4.63
CA HIS A 342 -15.26 -9.38 4.08
C HIS A 342 -13.86 -9.76 4.55
N VAL A 343 -12.89 -9.61 3.65
CA VAL A 343 -11.49 -9.78 3.98
C VAL A 343 -10.70 -8.63 3.36
N VAL A 344 -9.91 -7.95 4.18
CA VAL A 344 -8.95 -6.95 3.77
C VAL A 344 -7.56 -7.54 4.01
N GLY A 345 -6.67 -7.42 3.04
CA GLY A 345 -5.27 -7.81 3.20
C GLY A 345 -4.39 -7.09 2.19
N THR A 346 -3.08 -7.25 2.34
CA THR A 346 -2.08 -6.57 1.52
C THR A 346 -1.56 -7.51 0.42
N LEU A 347 -1.40 -7.00 -0.80
CA LEU A 347 -0.84 -7.76 -1.92
C LEU A 347 0.70 -7.90 -1.82
N TRP A 348 1.37 -7.00 -1.11
CA TRP A 348 2.83 -6.98 -0.92
C TRP A 348 3.19 -6.41 0.46
N SER A 349 4.49 -6.26 0.75
CA SER A 349 4.96 -5.65 1.99
C SER A 349 4.61 -4.17 2.06
N VAL A 350 3.90 -3.77 3.10
CA VAL A 350 3.51 -2.37 3.35
C VAL A 350 4.22 -1.89 4.61
N ASP A 351 4.59 -0.60 4.63
CA ASP A 351 5.12 0.08 5.80
C ASP A 351 4.08 0.05 6.94
N ASP A 352 4.49 -0.42 8.13
CA ASP A 352 3.58 -0.63 9.25
C ASP A 352 3.05 0.70 9.84
N ALA A 353 3.70 1.84 9.59
CA ALA A 353 3.18 3.15 9.96
C ALA A 353 1.92 3.52 9.14
N VAL A 354 1.92 3.22 7.84
CA VAL A 354 0.78 3.50 6.94
C VAL A 354 -0.41 2.59 7.27
N CYS A 355 -0.15 1.35 7.69
CA CYS A 355 -1.19 0.42 8.11
C CYS A 355 -2.07 0.98 9.24
N VAL A 356 -1.48 1.74 10.18
CA VAL A 356 -2.23 2.37 11.28
C VAL A 356 -3.32 3.30 10.76
N ASP A 357 -3.00 4.16 9.78
CA ASP A 357 -3.95 5.15 9.29
C ASP A 357 -5.03 4.51 8.40
N VAL A 358 -4.66 3.51 7.58
CA VAL A 358 -5.64 2.75 6.77
C VAL A 358 -6.59 1.95 7.66
N ALA A 359 -6.06 1.30 8.71
CA ALA A 359 -6.88 0.58 9.68
C ALA A 359 -7.83 1.54 10.40
N ARG A 360 -7.33 2.68 10.89
CA ARG A 360 -8.16 3.71 11.54
C ARG A 360 -9.31 4.15 10.63
N ALA A 361 -9.00 4.55 9.40
CA ALA A 361 -10.00 5.01 8.43
C ALA A 361 -11.03 3.91 8.09
N THR A 362 -10.61 2.65 8.02
CA THR A 362 -11.50 1.51 7.78
C THR A 362 -12.47 1.29 8.94
N TYR A 363 -12.00 1.35 10.19
CA TYR A 363 -12.86 1.13 11.36
C TYR A 363 -13.78 2.31 11.65
N GLU A 364 -13.34 3.55 11.41
CA GLU A 364 -14.20 4.74 11.48
C GLU A 364 -15.36 4.65 10.48
N ALA A 365 -15.13 4.07 9.30
CA ALA A 365 -16.18 3.79 8.32
C ALA A 365 -17.23 2.82 8.80
N ILE A 366 -16.77 1.72 9.41
CA ILE A 366 -17.64 0.68 9.97
C ILE A 366 -18.45 1.28 11.12
N GLN A 367 -17.84 2.16 11.91
CA GLN A 367 -18.55 2.92 12.94
C GLN A 367 -19.63 3.82 12.34
N GLU A 368 -19.34 4.57 11.28
CA GLU A 368 -20.26 5.53 10.67
C GLU A 368 -21.43 4.84 9.94
N HIS A 369 -21.16 3.76 9.22
CA HIS A 369 -22.13 3.12 8.33
C HIS A 369 -22.71 1.80 8.87
N GLY A 370 -22.18 1.31 10.00
CA GLY A 370 -22.53 0.05 10.63
C GLY A 370 -21.90 -1.16 9.92
N PHE A 371 -22.36 -2.37 10.27
CA PHE A 371 -21.91 -3.62 9.66
C PHE A 371 -22.69 -3.95 8.38
N LYS A 372 -22.66 -3.05 7.39
CA LYS A 372 -23.31 -3.23 6.08
C LYS A 372 -22.29 -3.53 4.98
N ASP A 373 -22.73 -4.13 3.88
CA ASP A 373 -21.89 -4.47 2.71
C ASP A 373 -21.18 -3.27 2.04
N THR A 374 -21.70 -2.06 2.27
CA THR A 374 -21.14 -0.81 1.72
C THR A 374 -20.05 -0.21 2.63
N SER A 375 -20.02 -0.57 3.91
CA SER A 375 -19.29 0.13 4.98
C SER A 375 -17.77 -0.02 4.93
N GLY A 376 -17.28 -1.14 4.39
CA GLY A 376 -15.83 -1.37 4.27
C GLY A 376 -15.18 -0.66 3.08
N SER A 377 -15.95 0.05 2.24
CA SER A 377 -15.44 0.57 0.96
C SER A 377 -15.81 2.02 0.64
N THR A 378 -16.73 2.66 1.39
CA THR A 378 -17.20 4.03 1.09
C THR A 378 -16.38 5.18 1.69
N THR A 379 -15.49 4.94 2.66
CA THR A 379 -14.75 6.02 3.37
C THR A 379 -13.38 6.35 2.80
N LEU A 380 -12.71 5.43 2.11
CA LEU A 380 -11.49 5.78 1.37
C LEU A 380 -11.78 6.83 0.27
N ALA A 381 -13.05 7.06 -0.06
CA ALA A 381 -13.47 8.03 -1.07
C ALA A 381 -13.55 9.49 -0.60
N ASN A 382 -13.38 9.81 0.70
CA ASN A 382 -13.57 11.19 1.20
C ASN A 382 -12.39 11.80 1.99
N MET A 383 -11.35 11.03 2.28
CA MET A 383 -10.13 11.51 2.95
C MET A 383 -9.02 11.69 1.91
N THR A 384 -8.51 12.91 1.77
CA THR A 384 -7.41 13.19 0.84
C THR A 384 -6.10 13.23 1.61
N ILE A 385 -5.11 12.44 1.17
CA ILE A 385 -3.73 12.55 1.63
C ILE A 385 -3.03 13.53 0.69
N ILE A 386 -2.60 14.69 1.20
CA ILE A 386 -1.88 15.69 0.42
C ILE A 386 -0.38 15.47 0.61
N GLU A 387 0.26 14.91 -0.42
CA GLU A 387 1.71 14.71 -0.43
C GLU A 387 2.46 16.01 -0.78
N ILE A 388 3.53 16.30 -0.04
CA ILE A 388 4.36 17.49 -0.22
C ILE A 388 5.83 17.08 -0.15
N GLU A 389 6.58 17.25 -1.24
CA GLU A 389 8.03 17.16 -1.24
C GLU A 389 8.62 18.56 -1.00
N VAL A 390 9.55 18.68 -0.06
CA VAL A 390 10.19 19.96 0.31
C VAL A 390 11.69 19.85 0.11
N ILE A 391 12.21 20.51 -0.92
CA ILE A 391 13.64 20.62 -1.20
C ILE A 391 14.20 21.81 -0.43
N PHE A 392 15.14 21.56 0.47
CA PHE A 392 15.57 22.58 1.44
C PHE A 392 17.00 22.39 1.93
N ASP A 393 17.48 23.42 2.64
CA ASP A 393 18.73 23.38 3.39
C ASP A 393 18.55 24.12 4.72
N PHE A 394 19.16 23.61 5.79
CA PHE A 394 19.01 24.14 7.16
C PHE A 394 19.69 25.50 7.37
N VAL A 395 20.71 25.83 6.57
CA VAL A 395 21.37 27.14 6.63
C VAL A 395 20.61 28.23 5.89
N CYS A 396 19.50 27.89 5.22
CA CYS A 396 18.69 28.82 4.45
C CYS A 396 17.58 29.44 5.29
N ALA A 397 17.68 30.74 5.57
CA ALA A 397 16.64 31.48 6.29
C ALA A 397 15.28 31.45 5.57
N TRP A 398 15.27 31.45 4.23
CA TRP A 398 14.03 31.34 3.45
C TRP A 398 13.40 29.95 3.56
N CYS A 399 14.19 28.88 3.71
CA CYS A 399 13.66 27.54 3.96
C CYS A 399 12.92 27.50 5.31
N TYR A 400 13.47 28.14 6.34
CA TYR A 400 12.80 28.18 7.63
C TYR A 400 11.51 29.01 7.58
N ILE A 401 11.53 30.19 6.92
CA ILE A 401 10.32 30.99 6.70
C ILE A 401 9.28 30.17 5.92
N GLY A 402 9.69 29.52 4.83
CA GLY A 402 8.83 28.69 4.00
C GLY A 402 8.17 27.57 4.80
N LYS A 403 8.93 26.86 5.64
CA LYS A 403 8.40 25.84 6.55
C LYS A 403 7.31 26.39 7.47
N ARG A 404 7.56 27.54 8.11
CA ARG A 404 6.56 28.16 9.01
C ARG A 404 5.31 28.61 8.29
N LYS A 405 5.44 29.07 7.05
CA LYS A 405 4.29 29.43 6.21
C LYS A 405 3.51 28.20 5.73
N LEU A 406 4.21 27.12 5.40
CA LEU A 406 3.59 25.82 5.08
C LEU A 406 2.79 25.29 6.28
N ASP A 407 3.38 25.30 7.50
CA ASP A 407 2.67 24.89 8.73
C ASP A 407 1.38 25.71 8.93
N HIS A 408 1.46 27.03 8.72
CA HIS A 408 0.30 27.91 8.82
C HIS A 408 -0.75 27.52 7.79
N ALA A 409 -0.37 27.35 6.52
CA ALA A 409 -1.27 26.97 5.45
C ALA A 409 -2.00 25.66 5.74
N ILE A 410 -1.27 24.64 6.22
CA ILE A 410 -1.83 23.34 6.62
C ILE A 410 -2.84 23.54 7.75
N SER A 411 -2.47 24.27 8.81
CA SER A 411 -3.37 24.54 9.94
C SER A 411 -4.61 25.32 9.51
N LEU A 412 -4.46 26.29 8.61
CA LEU A 412 -5.55 27.10 8.07
C LEU A 412 -6.50 26.23 7.24
N TYR A 413 -5.96 25.41 6.32
CA TYR A 413 -6.72 24.47 5.51
C TYR A 413 -7.55 23.53 6.39
N GLN A 414 -6.92 22.84 7.33
CA GLN A 414 -7.60 21.89 8.21
C GLN A 414 -8.71 22.54 9.07
N LYS A 415 -8.58 23.82 9.39
CA LYS A 415 -9.57 24.57 10.19
C LYS A 415 -10.70 25.17 9.38
N THR A 416 -10.46 25.52 8.12
CA THR A 416 -11.37 26.41 7.36
C THR A 416 -11.94 25.78 6.09
N TYR A 417 -11.24 24.81 5.49
CA TYR A 417 -11.74 24.15 4.29
C TYR A 417 -12.80 23.09 4.65
N PRO A 418 -13.97 23.05 3.99
CA PRO A 418 -14.98 22.02 4.23
C PRO A 418 -14.42 20.61 4.05
N GLY A 419 -14.51 19.76 5.09
CA GLY A 419 -13.90 18.42 5.08
C GLY A 419 -12.39 18.39 5.36
N GLY A 420 -11.69 19.52 5.30
CA GLY A 420 -10.23 19.62 5.46
C GLY A 420 -9.71 19.13 6.82
N LYS A 421 -10.55 19.07 7.86
CA LYS A 421 -10.18 18.53 9.18
C LYS A 421 -9.84 17.03 9.14
N LYS A 422 -10.41 16.28 8.18
CA LYS A 422 -10.16 14.85 8.00
C LYS A 422 -8.96 14.57 7.10
N ASP A 423 -8.55 15.54 6.28
CA ASP A 423 -7.42 15.39 5.36
C ASP A 423 -6.08 15.40 6.11
N THR A 424 -5.14 14.61 5.60
CA THR A 424 -3.80 14.46 6.18
C THR A 424 -2.73 14.96 5.21
N PHE A 425 -1.57 15.31 5.74
CA PHE A 425 -0.45 15.83 4.97
C PHE A 425 0.77 14.93 5.18
N SER A 426 1.34 14.43 4.09
CA SER A 426 2.57 13.65 4.10
C SER A 426 3.70 14.51 3.56
N ILE A 427 4.67 14.86 4.40
CA ILE A 427 5.76 15.77 4.02
C ILE A 427 7.06 14.98 3.89
N THR A 428 7.63 14.97 2.69
CA THR A 428 8.95 14.39 2.43
C THR A 428 10.01 15.49 2.32
N TRP A 429 10.93 15.52 3.26
CA TRP A 429 12.05 16.45 3.29
C TRP A 429 13.22 15.95 2.42
N LYS A 430 13.65 16.78 1.47
CA LYS A 430 14.63 16.46 0.43
C LYS A 430 15.89 17.34 0.57
N PRO A 431 17.10 16.75 0.61
CA PRO A 431 18.33 17.48 0.84
C PRO A 431 18.67 18.43 -0.32
N TYR A 432 19.29 19.55 0.00
CA TYR A 432 19.95 20.46 -0.93
C TYR A 432 21.12 21.10 -0.20
N TYR A 433 22.29 21.19 -0.83
CA TYR A 433 23.46 21.83 -0.21
C TYR A 433 23.74 23.18 -0.85
N LEU A 434 23.56 24.26 -0.08
CA LEU A 434 23.84 25.62 -0.55
C LEU A 434 25.33 25.96 -0.59
N HIS A 435 26.17 25.21 0.13
CA HIS A 435 27.63 25.41 0.20
C HIS A 435 28.04 26.87 0.43
N TYR A 436 27.38 27.53 1.38
CA TYR A 436 27.65 28.94 1.69
C TYR A 436 29.05 29.17 2.25
N ASN A 437 29.59 28.21 3.01
CA ASN A 437 30.93 28.28 3.55
C ASN A 437 31.93 27.63 2.56
N PRO A 438 32.87 28.39 1.98
CA PRO A 438 33.90 27.82 1.12
C PRO A 438 35.07 27.19 1.91
N HIS A 439 35.14 27.40 3.23
CA HIS A 439 36.22 26.89 4.07
C HIS A 439 35.94 25.45 4.52
N PRO A 440 36.99 24.62 4.68
CA PRO A 440 36.84 23.22 5.13
C PRO A 440 36.56 23.08 6.64
N HIS A 441 36.34 24.20 7.35
CA HIS A 441 36.09 24.25 8.77
C HIS A 441 35.05 25.32 9.09
N SER A 442 34.47 25.25 10.28
CA SER A 442 33.48 26.23 10.75
C SER A 442 34.07 27.62 10.91
N VAL A 443 33.39 28.62 10.34
CA VAL A 443 33.76 30.04 10.44
C VAL A 443 32.59 30.86 10.97
N ASP A 444 32.84 32.10 11.37
CA ASP A 444 31.77 33.00 11.79
C ASP A 444 30.84 33.31 10.62
N LYS A 445 29.51 33.27 10.86
CA LYS A 445 28.51 33.59 9.82
C LYS A 445 28.73 34.97 9.20
N SER A 446 29.28 35.91 9.99
CA SER A 446 29.59 37.26 9.53
C SER A 446 30.67 37.30 8.43
N GLU A 447 31.61 36.34 8.42
CA GLU A 447 32.66 36.24 7.40
C GLU A 447 32.06 35.76 6.07
N VAL A 448 31.24 34.71 6.12
CA VAL A 448 30.52 34.20 4.95
C VAL A 448 29.55 35.27 4.40
N ALA A 449 28.85 35.99 5.26
CA ALA A 449 27.95 37.07 4.85
C ALA A 449 28.69 38.20 4.12
N LYS A 450 29.88 38.61 4.61
CA LYS A 450 30.71 39.64 3.93
C LYS A 450 31.08 39.23 2.51
N VAL A 451 31.46 37.98 2.31
CA VAL A 451 31.82 37.46 0.98
C VAL A 451 30.59 37.40 0.08
N ARG A 452 29.51 36.78 0.55
CA ARG A 452 28.27 36.59 -0.23
C ARG A 452 27.56 37.89 -0.60
N LEU A 453 27.69 38.91 0.23
CA LEU A 453 27.05 40.22 0.03
C LEU A 453 28.01 41.29 -0.50
N SER A 454 29.26 40.94 -0.82
CA SER A 454 30.31 41.86 -1.27
C SER A 454 29.90 42.73 -2.48
N GLY A 455 29.00 42.22 -3.33
CA GLY A 455 28.44 42.96 -4.47
C GLY A 455 27.31 43.96 -4.14
N MET A 456 26.95 44.13 -2.86
CA MET A 456 25.84 45.00 -2.41
C MET A 456 26.34 46.15 -1.53
N SER A 457 25.72 47.33 -1.66
CA SER A 457 26.01 48.47 -0.78
C SER A 457 25.58 48.19 0.67
N PRO A 458 26.23 48.81 1.68
CA PRO A 458 25.87 48.64 3.09
C PRO A 458 24.38 48.91 3.37
N GLU A 459 23.79 49.92 2.73
CA GLU A 459 22.38 50.27 2.88
C GLU A 459 21.47 49.15 2.33
N ARG A 460 21.85 48.55 1.20
CA ARG A 460 21.10 47.44 0.58
C ARG A 460 21.21 46.16 1.42
N GLN A 461 22.38 45.90 2.02
CA GLN A 461 22.57 44.79 2.95
C GLN A 461 21.69 44.98 4.20
N ALA A 462 21.72 46.16 4.81
CA ALA A 462 20.88 46.47 5.97
C ALA A 462 19.38 46.35 5.66
N ALA A 463 18.94 46.84 4.49
CA ALA A 463 17.55 46.72 4.05
C ALA A 463 17.11 45.26 3.85
N LEU A 464 17.98 44.40 3.31
CA LEU A 464 17.71 42.96 3.15
C LEU A 464 17.58 42.26 4.50
N THR A 465 18.49 42.53 5.43
CA THR A 465 18.44 41.97 6.79
C THR A 465 17.17 42.40 7.51
N LEU A 466 16.84 43.69 7.49
CA LEU A 466 15.61 44.22 8.09
C LEU A 466 14.35 43.59 7.50
N ARG A 467 14.30 43.43 6.18
CA ARG A 467 13.17 42.77 5.49
C ARG A 467 13.04 41.32 5.95
N MET A 468 14.15 40.58 6.04
CA MET A 468 14.14 39.18 6.47
C MET A 468 13.71 39.03 7.92
N GLU A 469 14.14 39.93 8.81
CA GLU A 469 13.71 39.97 10.21
C GLU A 469 12.23 40.33 10.37
N GLN A 470 11.71 41.24 9.55
CA GLN A 470 10.28 41.57 9.55
C GLN A 470 9.43 40.37 9.12
N ILE A 471 9.81 39.70 8.02
CA ILE A 471 9.12 38.49 7.54
C ILE A 471 9.25 37.37 8.57
N GLY A 472 10.46 37.14 9.11
CA GLY A 472 10.69 36.14 10.16
C GLY A 472 9.76 36.35 11.36
N ARG A 473 9.70 37.58 11.89
CA ARG A 473 8.80 37.91 13.01
C ARG A 473 7.33 37.63 12.70
N SER A 474 6.88 37.91 11.48
CA SER A 474 5.49 37.63 11.08
C SER A 474 5.12 36.13 11.13
N VAL A 475 6.12 35.24 11.07
CA VAL A 475 5.93 33.78 11.14
C VAL A 475 6.50 33.16 12.42
N GLY A 476 6.81 33.99 13.43
CA GLY A 476 7.30 33.56 14.74
C GLY A 476 8.80 33.21 14.79
N VAL A 477 9.59 33.64 13.82
CA VAL A 477 11.04 33.42 13.73
C VAL A 477 11.79 34.71 14.05
N ASN A 478 12.40 34.73 15.24
CA ASN A 478 13.31 35.80 15.65
C ASN A 478 14.73 35.42 15.25
N PHE A 479 15.13 35.79 14.03
CA PHE A 479 16.45 35.48 13.49
C PHE A 479 17.58 36.06 14.36
N LYS A 480 18.62 35.25 14.52
CA LYS A 480 19.91 35.62 15.07
C LYS A 480 20.98 35.36 14.02
N TRP A 481 21.80 36.36 13.76
CA TRP A 481 22.78 36.35 12.67
C TRP A 481 24.20 35.98 13.13
N GLY A 482 24.42 35.83 14.44
CA GLY A 482 25.68 35.37 14.99
C GLY A 482 25.84 33.85 14.95
N GLY A 483 26.89 33.38 15.62
CA GLY A 483 27.29 31.97 15.61
C GLY A 483 28.13 31.59 14.40
N LYS A 484 28.38 30.28 14.28
CA LYS A 484 29.22 29.69 13.23
C LYS A 484 28.42 28.99 12.15
N ILE A 485 29.07 28.78 11.01
CA ILE A 485 28.58 27.96 9.91
C ILE A 485 29.68 26.98 9.51
N GLY A 486 29.36 25.69 9.61
CA GLY A 486 30.20 24.59 9.14
C GLY A 486 30.46 24.54 7.64
N PRO A 487 31.29 23.58 7.18
CA PRO A 487 31.62 23.40 5.78
C PRO A 487 30.45 22.87 4.93
N ASP A 488 29.59 22.04 5.51
CA ASP A 488 28.38 21.52 4.87
C ASP A 488 27.26 21.19 5.87
N THR A 489 26.10 20.79 5.35
CA THR A 489 24.93 20.34 6.12
C THR A 489 24.64 18.86 5.93
N ARG A 490 25.62 18.07 5.49
CA ARG A 490 25.41 16.68 5.06
C ARG A 490 24.88 15.83 6.22
N ASP A 491 25.52 15.88 7.38
CA ASP A 491 25.11 15.07 8.54
C ASP A 491 23.75 15.50 9.10
N ALA A 492 23.43 16.81 9.04
CA ALA A 492 22.09 17.30 9.35
C ALA A 492 21.02 16.65 8.45
N HIS A 493 21.28 16.55 7.15
CA HIS A 493 20.39 15.89 6.20
C HIS A 493 20.38 14.36 6.33
N ARG A 494 21.50 13.73 6.68
CA ARG A 494 21.52 12.28 7.00
C ARG A 494 20.62 11.96 8.18
N LEU A 495 20.59 12.80 9.21
CA LEU A 495 19.70 12.61 10.35
C LEU A 495 18.22 12.83 10.01
N VAL A 496 17.88 13.63 9.00
CA VAL A 496 16.51 13.68 8.45
C VAL A 496 16.10 12.32 7.89
N ARG A 497 17.03 11.59 7.25
CA ARG A 497 16.79 10.23 6.76
C ARG A 497 16.65 9.24 7.90
N LEU A 498 17.52 9.30 8.91
CA LEU A 498 17.40 8.46 10.10
C LEU A 498 16.05 8.67 10.79
N SER A 499 15.59 9.91 10.88
CA SER A 499 14.29 10.22 11.49
C SER A 499 13.08 9.75 10.68
N ARG A 500 13.26 9.22 9.46
CA ARG A 500 12.15 8.65 8.66
C ARG A 500 11.69 7.30 9.21
N SER A 501 12.54 6.58 9.94
CA SER A 501 12.17 5.34 10.64
C SER A 501 11.55 5.59 12.02
N GLU A 502 11.30 6.85 12.37
CA GLU A 502 10.70 7.28 13.63
C GLU A 502 9.29 7.86 13.35
N ASP A 503 8.51 8.13 14.40
CA ASP A 503 7.21 8.79 14.25
C ASP A 503 7.33 10.14 13.51
N ALA A 504 6.34 10.48 12.67
CA ALA A 504 6.31 11.75 11.91
C ALA A 504 6.45 13.00 12.81
N SER A 505 6.01 12.94 14.07
CA SER A 505 6.19 13.99 15.07
C SER A 505 7.66 14.18 15.48
N VAL A 506 8.46 13.11 15.53
CA VAL A 506 9.91 13.14 15.81
C VAL A 506 10.63 13.84 14.66
N GLN A 507 10.34 13.46 13.42
CA GLN A 507 10.92 14.14 12.26
C GLN A 507 10.53 15.62 12.22
N SER A 508 9.26 15.96 12.47
CA SER A 508 8.84 17.36 12.53
C SER A 508 9.56 18.14 13.62
N THR A 509 9.73 17.54 14.80
CA THR A 509 10.44 18.17 15.94
C THR A 509 11.93 18.33 15.64
N TRP A 510 12.54 17.36 14.95
CA TRP A 510 13.93 17.44 14.48
C TRP A 510 14.13 18.58 13.48
N ILE A 511 13.29 18.66 12.44
CA ILE A 511 13.34 19.72 11.44
C ILE A 511 13.22 21.10 12.11
N ASP A 512 12.22 21.29 12.98
CA ASP A 512 12.02 22.56 13.70
C ASP A 512 13.16 22.87 14.68
N GLY A 513 13.64 21.85 15.40
CA GLY A 513 14.72 21.96 16.38
C GLY A 513 16.02 22.40 15.72
N LEU A 514 16.37 21.81 14.58
CA LEU A 514 17.63 22.12 13.91
C LEU A 514 17.59 23.47 13.18
N PHE A 515 16.45 23.84 12.58
CA PHE A 515 16.27 25.21 12.10
C PHE A 515 16.39 26.22 13.25
N ALA A 516 15.83 25.94 14.43
CA ALA A 516 15.93 26.81 15.59
C ALA A 516 17.38 26.89 16.11
N ALA A 517 18.08 25.76 16.19
CA ALA A 517 19.49 25.70 16.59
C ALA A 517 20.34 26.67 15.76
N TYR A 518 20.21 26.60 14.42
CA TYR A 518 20.97 27.44 13.52
C TYR A 518 20.50 28.91 13.51
N HIS A 519 19.19 29.15 13.37
CA HIS A 519 18.66 30.50 13.09
C HIS A 519 18.26 31.31 14.32
N LYS A 520 18.05 30.67 15.48
CA LYS A 520 17.56 31.34 16.70
C LYS A 520 18.54 31.21 17.87
N LEU A 521 19.33 30.14 17.91
CA LEU A 521 20.23 29.84 19.02
C LEU A 521 21.71 30.04 18.68
N GLU A 522 22.03 30.46 17.45
CA GLU A 522 23.39 30.74 17.00
C GLU A 522 24.34 29.53 17.10
N GLN A 523 23.79 28.32 17.08
CA GLN A 523 24.55 27.08 17.16
C GLN A 523 25.10 26.66 15.79
N ASP A 524 26.22 25.96 15.81
CA ASP A 524 26.82 25.37 14.62
C ASP A 524 26.24 23.98 14.37
N ILE A 525 25.50 23.83 13.28
CA ILE A 525 24.81 22.57 12.95
C ILE A 525 25.67 21.58 12.18
N SER A 526 26.97 21.85 11.98
CA SER A 526 27.94 20.83 11.57
C SER A 526 28.64 20.17 12.76
N ASP A 527 28.41 20.67 13.98
CA ASP A 527 28.99 20.10 15.19
C ASP A 527 28.20 18.85 15.62
N ILE A 528 28.90 17.73 15.81
CA ILE A 528 28.31 16.43 16.16
C ILE A 528 27.56 16.50 17.49
N GLU A 529 28.10 17.19 18.49
CA GLU A 529 27.45 17.30 19.80
C GLU A 529 26.15 18.11 19.69
N ILE A 530 26.14 19.18 18.90
CA ILE A 530 24.92 19.95 18.63
C ILE A 530 23.87 19.09 17.91
N LEU A 531 24.28 18.37 16.85
CA LEU A 531 23.38 17.47 16.11
C LEU A 531 22.79 16.39 17.02
N GLN A 532 23.62 15.76 17.85
CA GLN A 532 23.19 14.72 18.78
C GLN A 532 22.22 15.26 19.84
N ASN A 533 22.51 16.44 20.41
CA ASN A 533 21.65 17.08 21.39
C ASN A 533 20.28 17.44 20.82
N VAL A 534 20.24 18.01 19.61
CA VAL A 534 18.98 18.38 18.96
C VAL A 534 18.18 17.14 18.54
N ALA A 535 18.85 16.10 18.01
CA ALA A 535 18.20 14.85 17.59
C ALA A 535 17.61 14.09 18.78
N THR A 536 18.36 13.98 19.88
CA THR A 536 17.87 13.35 21.11
C THR A 536 16.73 14.16 21.72
N GLY A 537 16.83 15.50 21.72
CA GLY A 537 15.75 16.38 22.17
C GLY A 537 14.48 16.29 21.32
N ALA A 538 14.59 15.88 20.05
CA ALA A 538 13.46 15.62 19.17
C ALA A 538 12.80 14.24 19.39
N GLY A 539 13.44 13.36 20.17
CA GLY A 539 12.92 12.02 20.50
C GLY A 539 13.67 10.87 19.85
N MET A 540 14.75 11.11 19.09
CA MET A 540 15.56 10.04 18.51
C MET A 540 16.41 9.33 19.58
N SER A 541 16.70 8.04 19.37
CA SER A 541 17.60 7.28 20.23
C SER A 541 19.02 7.87 20.19
N GLY A 542 19.49 8.40 21.33
CA GLY A 542 20.82 9.01 21.42
C GLY A 542 21.96 8.05 21.06
N VAL A 543 21.80 6.76 21.36
CA VAL A 543 22.78 5.70 21.01
C VAL A 543 22.82 5.47 19.50
N ASP A 544 21.67 5.42 18.85
CA ASP A 544 21.59 5.18 17.41
C ASP A 544 22.06 6.41 16.63
N VAL A 545 21.71 7.62 17.08
CA VAL A 545 22.20 8.88 16.51
C VAL A 545 23.73 8.96 16.60
N GLU A 546 24.30 8.67 17.77
CA GLU A 546 25.76 8.68 17.97
C GLU A 546 26.43 7.69 17.02
N LYS A 547 25.97 6.43 17.01
CA LYS A 547 26.51 5.38 16.14
C LYS A 547 26.40 5.76 14.67
N PHE A 548 25.27 6.37 14.27
CA PHE A 548 25.01 6.77 12.91
C PHE A 548 25.93 7.89 12.45
N LEU A 549 26.09 8.96 13.26
CA LEU A 549 26.99 10.09 12.98
C LEU A 549 28.47 9.66 12.90
N HIS A 550 28.89 8.70 13.72
CA HIS A 550 30.26 8.15 13.68
C HIS A 550 30.48 7.09 12.59
N SER A 551 29.45 6.79 11.78
CA SER A 551 29.53 5.85 10.67
C SER A 551 29.39 6.54 9.32
N THR A 552 29.66 5.80 8.24
CA THR A 552 29.38 6.25 6.86
C THR A 552 27.98 5.91 6.37
N THR A 553 27.14 5.30 7.21
CA THR A 553 25.81 4.82 6.83
C THR A 553 24.92 5.96 6.33
N GLY A 554 24.27 5.82 5.17
CA GLY A 554 23.40 6.87 4.64
C GLY A 554 24.12 8.01 3.93
N LEU A 555 25.47 8.02 3.86
CA LEU A 555 26.23 9.07 3.15
C LEU A 555 26.01 9.02 1.64
N ASP A 556 26.14 7.84 1.04
CA ASP A 556 26.01 7.71 -0.42
C ASP A 556 24.58 8.01 -0.85
N GLU A 557 23.60 7.53 -0.08
CA GLU A 557 22.18 7.72 -0.34
C GLU A 557 21.76 9.19 -0.22
N VAL A 558 22.25 9.93 0.80
CA VAL A 558 21.90 11.35 0.93
C VAL A 558 22.56 12.20 -0.16
N ASN A 559 23.76 11.81 -0.61
CA ASN A 559 24.45 12.52 -1.69
C ASN A 559 23.79 12.24 -3.03
N GLU A 560 23.37 11.00 -3.30
CA GLU A 560 22.59 10.67 -4.49
C GLU A 560 21.22 11.38 -4.48
N GLU A 561 20.55 11.41 -3.32
CA GLU A 561 19.29 12.14 -3.16
C GLU A 561 19.48 13.65 -3.41
N GLU A 562 20.58 14.25 -2.92
CA GLU A 562 20.91 15.67 -3.17
C GLU A 562 21.22 15.97 -4.63
N MET A 563 21.95 15.08 -5.31
CA MET A 563 22.23 15.26 -6.75
C MET A 563 20.93 15.32 -7.55
N ASN A 564 20.01 14.39 -7.28
CA ASN A 564 18.70 14.33 -7.95
C ASN A 564 17.84 15.57 -7.64
N THR A 565 17.78 16.00 -6.38
CA THR A 565 16.96 17.15 -5.98
C THR A 565 17.56 18.47 -6.45
N ARG A 566 18.88 18.57 -6.58
CA ARG A 566 19.57 19.73 -7.14
C ARG A 566 19.26 19.93 -8.61
N GLU A 567 19.17 18.86 -9.39
CA GLU A 567 18.69 18.92 -10.78
C GLU A 567 17.23 19.40 -10.84
N LEU A 568 16.37 18.88 -9.96
CA LEU A 568 14.97 19.28 -9.88
C LEU A 568 14.79 20.76 -9.47
N ALA A 569 15.61 21.26 -8.55
CA ALA A 569 15.62 22.65 -8.08
C ALA A 569 16.49 23.60 -8.95
N ALA A 570 17.05 23.10 -10.05
CA ALA A 570 17.94 23.88 -10.90
C ALA A 570 17.24 25.14 -11.45
N GLY A 571 17.86 26.30 -11.22
CA GLY A 571 17.37 27.60 -11.70
C GLY A 571 16.47 28.38 -10.73
N SER A 572 15.85 27.72 -9.74
CA SER A 572 14.96 28.40 -8.77
C SER A 572 15.50 28.45 -7.34
N GLY A 573 16.35 27.49 -6.95
CA GLY A 573 16.95 27.43 -5.61
C GLY A 573 16.02 26.83 -4.56
N VAL A 574 16.25 27.14 -3.28
CA VAL A 574 15.50 26.59 -2.14
C VAL A 574 14.90 27.69 -1.24
N PRO A 575 13.76 27.45 -0.58
CA PRO A 575 12.99 26.20 -0.58
C PRO A 575 12.21 26.00 -1.88
N THR A 576 12.04 24.75 -2.30
CA THR A 576 11.11 24.39 -3.37
C THR A 576 10.09 23.39 -2.80
N PHE A 577 8.81 23.67 -3.01
CA PHE A 577 7.70 22.84 -2.57
C PHE A 577 7.03 22.21 -3.79
N ILE A 578 6.84 20.90 -3.75
CA ILE A 578 6.19 20.13 -4.80
C ILE A 578 5.01 19.41 -4.15
N ILE A 579 3.80 19.91 -4.39
CA ILE A 579 2.56 19.39 -3.82
C ILE A 579 1.89 18.48 -4.84
N GLN A 580 1.63 17.23 -4.43
CA GLN A 580 1.10 16.13 -5.24
C GLN A 580 1.83 15.95 -6.58
N ARG A 581 3.12 16.30 -6.64
CA ARG A 581 3.93 16.30 -7.88
C ARG A 581 3.37 17.12 -9.05
N VAL A 582 2.36 17.96 -8.79
CA VAL A 582 1.66 18.75 -9.82
C VAL A 582 1.71 20.25 -9.59
N HIS A 583 1.86 20.70 -8.33
CA HIS A 583 1.96 22.11 -7.99
C HIS A 583 3.36 22.39 -7.45
N ARG A 584 4.12 23.19 -8.20
CA ARG A 584 5.46 23.64 -7.80
C ARG A 584 5.39 25.08 -7.31
N LEU A 585 5.91 25.32 -6.12
CA LEU A 585 6.08 26.65 -5.52
C LEU A 585 7.56 26.84 -5.19
N ASP A 586 8.19 27.79 -5.88
CA ASP A 586 9.61 28.10 -5.74
C ASP A 586 9.81 29.30 -4.79
N GLY A 587 10.38 29.05 -3.62
CA GLY A 587 10.63 30.05 -2.59
C GLY A 587 9.57 30.09 -1.47
N ALA A 588 9.73 31.05 -0.55
CA ALA A 588 8.86 31.19 0.63
C ALA A 588 7.56 31.95 0.33
N HIS A 589 6.69 31.32 -0.47
CA HIS A 589 5.37 31.78 -0.88
C HIS A 589 4.44 32.13 0.29
N ASP A 590 3.37 32.88 0.05
CA ASP A 590 2.39 33.23 1.09
C ASP A 590 1.58 31.99 1.51
N PRO A 591 1.13 31.85 2.79
CA PRO A 591 0.29 30.72 3.18
C PRO A 591 -0.95 30.52 2.30
N LEU A 592 -1.49 31.59 1.70
CA LEU A 592 -2.62 31.48 0.77
C LEU A 592 -2.27 30.78 -0.54
N ASP A 593 -1.03 30.90 -1.04
CA ASP A 593 -0.59 30.20 -2.25
C ASP A 593 -0.59 28.67 -2.03
N PHE A 594 -0.13 28.24 -0.85
CA PHE A 594 -0.19 26.84 -0.41
C PHE A 594 -1.64 26.38 -0.22
N TYR A 595 -2.45 27.21 0.44
CA TYR A 595 -3.87 26.93 0.65
C TYR A 595 -4.58 26.70 -0.68
N GLU A 596 -4.39 27.58 -1.67
CA GLU A 596 -4.94 27.42 -3.00
C GLU A 596 -4.47 26.13 -3.69
N ALA A 597 -3.20 25.75 -3.49
CA ALA A 597 -2.70 24.47 -4.02
C ALA A 597 -3.39 23.28 -3.34
N PHE A 598 -3.60 23.31 -2.02
CA PHE A 598 -4.34 22.27 -1.29
C PHE A 598 -5.79 22.19 -1.73
N VAL A 599 -6.44 23.34 -1.92
CA VAL A 599 -7.80 23.41 -2.47
C VAL A 599 -7.83 22.83 -3.87
N LYS A 600 -6.90 23.19 -4.76
CA LYS A 600 -6.85 22.62 -6.12
C LYS A 600 -6.61 21.11 -6.11
N VAL A 601 -5.79 20.61 -5.18
CA VAL A 601 -5.61 19.17 -4.97
C VAL A 601 -6.91 18.54 -4.51
N LYS A 602 -7.55 19.10 -3.48
CA LYS A 602 -8.80 18.56 -2.92
C LYS A 602 -9.94 18.64 -3.91
N GLU A 603 -10.08 19.75 -4.62
CA GLU A 603 -11.07 19.95 -5.67
C GLU A 603 -10.76 19.10 -6.88
N ALA A 604 -9.50 18.81 -7.22
CA ALA A 604 -9.18 17.80 -8.23
C ALA A 604 -9.65 16.43 -7.75
N ASP A 605 -9.35 16.05 -6.51
CA ASP A 605 -9.87 14.85 -5.86
C ASP A 605 -11.42 14.84 -5.82
N THR A 606 -12.06 16.01 -5.68
CA THR A 606 -13.51 16.16 -5.56
C THR A 606 -14.22 16.32 -6.92
N THR A 607 -13.57 16.85 -7.95
CA THR A 607 -14.07 16.90 -9.34
C THR A 607 -13.78 15.60 -10.09
N HIS A 608 -12.86 14.78 -9.56
CA HIS A 608 -12.86 13.34 -9.79
C HIS A 608 -13.89 12.65 -8.88
N ASN A 609 -14.86 13.36 -8.30
CA ASN A 609 -16.01 12.86 -7.52
C ASN A 609 -17.32 13.64 -7.83
N ILE A 610 -17.31 14.54 -8.83
CA ILE A 610 -18.48 15.26 -9.39
C ILE A 610 -18.59 14.86 -10.86
#